data_AF-A0A6C0KF35-F1
#
_entry.id   AF-A0A6C0KF35-F1
#
_cell.length_a   1.000
_cell.length_b   1.000
_cell.length_c   1.000
_cell.angle_alpha   90.00
_cell.angle_beta   90.00
_cell.angle_gamma   90.00
#
_symmetry.space_group_name_H-M   'P 1'
#
loop_
_entity.id
_entity.type
_entity.pdbx_description
1 polymer ?
#
loop_
_entity_poly.entity_id
_entity_poly.type
_entity_poly.pdbx_seq_one_letter_code
_entity_poly.pdbx_strand_id
1 'polypeptide(L)'
;MSILPYAIFGGYFYQSNSGGFDNIYDFAETLEQAIHIYERLLHTKNNENMRYNWVHIVDLRTKTIVIDSRHIYNKINYRCKL
;
A
#
# COMPACT_ATOMS: atom_id res chain seq x y z
N MET A 1 -11.44 -14.54 -18.32
CA MET A 1 -10.20 -14.59 -17.52
C MET A 1 -10.00 -13.18 -17.01
N SER A 2 -10.26 -12.94 -15.72
CA SER A 2 -10.15 -11.58 -15.16
C SER A 2 -8.69 -11.15 -15.14
N ILE A 3 -8.42 -9.95 -15.67
CA ILE A 3 -7.11 -9.32 -15.52
C ILE A 3 -7.09 -8.71 -14.13
N LEU A 4 -6.04 -8.98 -13.37
CA LEU A 4 -5.78 -8.38 -12.07
C LEU A 4 -4.70 -7.29 -12.24
N PRO A 5 -5.05 -6.07 -12.67
CA PRO A 5 -4.07 -5.06 -13.02
C PRO A 5 -3.42 -4.40 -11.80
N TYR A 6 -3.97 -4.53 -10.59
CA TYR A 6 -3.42 -3.90 -9.40
C TYR A 6 -2.78 -4.94 -8.48
N ALA A 7 -1.54 -4.68 -8.10
CA ALA A 7 -0.84 -5.45 -7.07
C ALA A 7 -0.67 -4.59 -5.81
N ILE A 8 -0.99 -5.17 -4.67
CA ILE A 8 -0.84 -4.55 -3.37
C ILE A 8 0.42 -5.12 -2.73
N PHE A 9 1.36 -4.26 -2.41
CA PHE A 9 2.59 -4.60 -1.71
C PHE A 9 2.56 -4.03 -0.32
N GLY A 10 3.22 -4.69 0.62
CA GLY A 10 3.32 -4.23 1.99
C GLY A 10 4.55 -4.82 2.66
N GLY A 11 4.96 -4.20 3.77
CA GLY A 11 6.10 -4.69 4.51
C GLY A 11 6.16 -4.18 5.94
N TYR A 12 6.74 -5.00 6.80
CA TYR A 12 7.01 -4.68 8.20
C TYR A 12 8.27 -3.83 8.35
N PHE A 13 9.27 -4.04 7.51
CA PHE A 13 10.51 -3.27 7.49
C PHE A 13 10.68 -2.67 6.10
N TYR A 14 11.17 -1.43 6.02
CA TYR A 14 11.54 -0.83 4.75
C TYR A 14 13.04 -1.03 4.57
N GLN A 15 13.45 -2.07 3.84
CA GLN A 15 14.83 -2.21 3.44
C GLN A 15 15.03 -1.39 2.17
N SER A 16 15.72 -0.25 2.29
CA SER A 16 16.09 0.61 1.16
C SER A 16 16.86 -0.14 0.07
N ASN A 17 17.53 -1.24 0.44
CA ASN A 17 18.38 -2.02 -0.45
C ASN A 17 17.60 -3.08 -1.25
N SER A 18 16.36 -3.41 -0.88
CA SER A 18 15.49 -4.37 -1.61
C SER A 18 14.45 -3.69 -2.51
N GLY A 19 14.50 -2.35 -2.64
CA GLY A 19 13.52 -1.60 -3.44
C GLY A 19 12.15 -1.48 -2.80
N GLY A 20 11.98 -1.90 -1.53
CA GLY A 20 10.74 -1.68 -0.79
C GLY A 20 9.54 -2.44 -1.33
N PHE A 21 9.74 -3.63 -1.89
CA PHE A 21 8.69 -4.55 -2.30
C PHE A 21 8.92 -5.91 -1.64
N ASP A 22 8.84 -5.96 -0.30
CA ASP A 22 9.16 -7.18 0.45
C ASP A 22 8.18 -8.31 0.13
N ASN A 23 6.87 -8.04 0.11
CA ASN A 23 5.85 -9.03 -0.21
C ASN A 23 4.69 -8.46 -1.02
N ILE A 24 4.20 -9.23 -1.99
CA ILE A 24 2.88 -9.03 -2.59
C ILE A 24 1.85 -9.57 -1.60
N TYR A 25 0.94 -8.71 -1.16
CA TYR A 25 -0.14 -9.08 -0.26
C TYR A 25 -1.34 -9.63 -0.99
N ASP A 26 -1.74 -8.96 -2.06
CA ASP A 26 -2.94 -9.33 -2.81
C ASP A 26 -2.92 -8.67 -4.19
N PHE A 27 -3.89 -9.07 -5.02
CA PHE A 27 -4.16 -8.47 -6.31
C PHE A 27 -5.62 -8.03 -6.40
N ALA A 28 -5.90 -7.04 -7.25
CA ALA A 28 -7.24 -6.52 -7.43
C ALA A 28 -7.56 -6.26 -8.90
N GLU A 29 -8.84 -6.46 -9.26
CA GLU A 29 -9.37 -6.20 -10.59
C GLU A 29 -9.58 -4.69 -10.80
N THR A 30 -9.96 -3.98 -9.73
CA THR A 30 -10.24 -2.55 -9.74
C THR A 30 -9.38 -1.78 -8.74
N LEU A 31 -9.20 -0.48 -8.98
CA LEU A 31 -8.45 0.39 -8.07
C LEU A 31 -9.18 0.52 -6.73
N GLU A 32 -10.51 0.51 -6.73
CA GLU A 32 -11.32 0.59 -5.53
C GLU A 32 -11.13 -0.63 -4.62
N GLN A 33 -11.11 -1.84 -5.20
CA GLN A 33 -10.77 -3.06 -4.45
C GLN A 33 -9.35 -2.98 -3.88
N ALA A 34 -8.39 -2.50 -4.67
CA ALA A 34 -7.02 -2.33 -4.22
C ALA A 34 -6.91 -1.33 -3.05
N ILE A 35 -7.66 -0.23 -3.10
CA ILE A 35 -7.75 0.77 -2.01
C ILE A 35 -8.34 0.15 -0.75
N HIS A 36 -9.41 -0.65 -0.87
CA HIS A 36 -10.01 -1.30 0.29
C HIS A 36 -9.03 -2.24 1.01
N ILE A 37 -8.25 -3.01 0.25
CA ILE A 37 -7.20 -3.88 0.79
C ILE A 37 -6.09 -3.04 1.45
N TYR A 38 -5.65 -1.97 0.78
CA TYR A 38 -4.67 -1.03 1.29
C TYR A 38 -5.09 -0.43 2.64
N GLU A 39 -6.33 0.04 2.76
CA GLU A 39 -6.89 0.60 3.99
C GLU A 39 -6.94 -0.45 5.10
N ARG A 40 -7.33 -1.69 4.80
CA ARG A 40 -7.35 -2.79 5.78
C ARG A 40 -5.95 -3.11 6.34
N LEU A 41 -4.95 -3.13 5.47
CA LEU A 41 -3.55 -3.34 5.86
C LEU A 41 -3.04 -2.17 6.72
N LEU A 42 -3.38 -0.93 6.37
CA LEU A 42 -3.04 0.25 7.18
C LEU A 42 -3.84 0.36 8.49
N HIS A 43 -5.10 -0.05 8.53
CA HIS A 43 -5.86 -0.08 9.79
C HIS A 43 -5.29 -1.12 10.76
N THR A 44 -4.76 -2.22 10.23
CA THR A 44 -4.00 -3.21 11.03
C THR A 44 -2.75 -2.58 11.64
N LYS A 45 -2.10 -1.60 10.98
CA LYS A 45 -1.00 -0.81 11.56
C LYS A 45 -1.42 -0.06 12.83
N ASN A 46 -2.65 0.45 12.88
CA ASN A 46 -3.16 1.25 13.99
C ASN A 46 -3.64 0.40 15.18
N ASN A 47 -3.93 -0.88 14.97
CA ASN A 47 -4.24 -1.85 16.04
C ASN A 47 -2.96 -2.62 16.41
N GLU A 48 -2.40 -2.30 17.57
CA GLU A 48 -1.02 -2.48 18.07
C GLU A 48 -0.27 -3.83 17.91
N ASN A 49 -0.73 -4.85 17.17
CA ASN A 49 -0.08 -6.16 17.14
C ASN A 49 0.47 -6.66 15.78
N MET A 50 0.19 -6.02 14.64
CA MET A 50 0.84 -6.38 13.36
C MET A 50 1.11 -5.14 12.49
N ARG A 51 2.34 -4.61 12.59
CA ARG A 51 2.72 -3.31 12.03
C ARG A 51 3.20 -3.39 10.58
N TYR A 52 2.30 -3.24 9.61
CA TYR A 52 2.76 -2.83 8.27
C TYR A 52 3.27 -1.40 8.33
N ASN A 53 4.57 -1.22 8.11
CA ASN A 53 5.17 0.11 8.11
C ASN A 53 4.80 0.89 6.85
N TRP A 54 4.67 0.19 5.73
CA TRP A 54 4.31 0.75 4.43
C TRP A 54 3.42 -0.21 3.63
N VAL A 55 2.60 0.37 2.75
CA VAL A 55 1.75 -0.34 1.77
C VAL A 55 1.77 0.46 0.47
N HIS A 56 1.88 -0.23 -0.67
CA HIS A 56 1.90 0.36 -2.00
C HIS A 56 0.89 -0.34 -2.92
N ILE A 57 0.25 0.42 -3.79
CA ILE A 57 -0.55 -0.14 -4.89
C ILE A 57 0.19 0.15 -6.18
N VAL A 58 0.43 -0.89 -6.97
CA VAL A 58 1.10 -0.80 -8.27
C VAL A 58 0.10 -1.20 -9.36
N ASP A 59 -0.02 -0.37 -10.39
CA ASP A 59 -0.68 -0.78 -11.64
C ASP A 59 0.35 -1.54 -12.49
N LEU A 60 0.11 -2.82 -12.70
CA LEU A 60 0.97 -3.74 -13.42
C LEU A 60 0.99 -3.47 -14.93
N ARG A 61 -0.05 -2.82 -15.48
CA ARG A 61 -0.13 -2.50 -16.91
C ARG A 61 0.86 -1.39 -17.26
N THR A 62 0.89 -0.35 -16.42
CA THR A 62 1.76 0.81 -16.59
C THR A 62 3.09 0.66 -15.86
N LYS A 63 3.18 -0.31 -14.95
CA LYS A 63 4.33 -0.54 -14.04
C LYS A 63 4.62 0.68 -13.15
N THR A 64 3.56 1.34 -12.70
CA THR A 64 3.65 2.57 -11.89
C THR A 64 3.03 2.38 -10.52
N ILE A 65 3.61 2.99 -9.50
CA ILE A 65 2.99 3.10 -8.17
C ILE A 65 1.84 4.11 -8.26
N VAL A 66 0.62 3.66 -7.97
CA VAL A 66 -0.60 4.49 -7.97
C VAL A 66 -0.86 5.06 -6.58
N ILE A 67 -0.57 4.28 -5.52
CA ILE A 67 -0.70 4.72 -4.13
C ILE A 67 0.58 4.37 -3.38
N ASP A 68 1.16 5.36 -2.72
CA ASP A 68 2.34 5.21 -1.86
C ASP A 68 2.03 5.73 -0.45
N SER A 69 1.93 4.82 0.53
CA SER A 69 1.68 5.19 1.91
C SER A 69 2.75 6.11 2.52
N ARG A 70 3.98 6.14 1.98
CA ARG A 70 5.08 6.99 2.46
C ARG A 70 4.84 8.46 2.13
N HIS A 71 4.28 8.73 0.94
CA HIS A 71 3.97 10.10 0.51
C HIS A 71 2.63 10.60 1.08
N ILE A 72 1.72 9.68 1.43
CA ILE A 72 0.44 10.04 2.07
C ILE A 72 0.66 10.48 3.52
N TYR A 73 1.65 9.94 4.24
CA TYR A 73 1.98 10.38 5.61
C TYR A 73 2.44 11.86 5.66
N ASN A 74 3.09 12.34 4.60
CA ASN A 74 3.44 13.76 4.46
C ASN A 74 2.26 14.65 4.04
N LYS A 75 1.12 14.09 3.61
CA LYS A 75 -0.07 14.88 3.22
C LYS A 75 -1.15 14.87 4.30
N ILE A 76 -1.29 13.77 5.06
CA ILE A 76 -2.25 13.65 6.17
C ILE A 76 -1.79 14.49 7.38
N ASN A 77 -0.48 14.65 7.62
CA ASN A 77 0.02 15.54 8.68
C ASN A 77 -0.27 17.05 8.45
N TYR A 78 -0.67 17.47 7.24
CA TYR A 78 -1.16 18.83 6.98
C TYR A 78 -2.68 18.94 6.93
N ARG A 79 -3.43 17.84 7.04
CA ARG A 79 -4.90 17.87 7.14
C ARG A 79 -5.44 17.54 8.53
N CYS A 80 -4.59 17.05 9.44
CA CYS A 80 -4.90 16.90 10.86
C CYS A 80 -3.94 17.75 11.72
N LYS A 81 -3.89 19.06 11.46
CA LYS A 81 -3.58 20.05 12.49
C LYS A 81 -4.74 21.04 12.47
N LEU A 82 -5.53 20.95 13.55
CA LEU A 82 -6.54 21.87 14.11
C LEU A 82 -7.07 22.97 13.18
#